data_AF-A0AAD1R132-F1
#
_entry.id   AF-A0AAD1R132-F1
#
_cell.length_a   1.000
_cell.length_b   1.000
_cell.length_c   1.000
_cell.angle_alpha   90.00
_cell.angle_beta   90.00
_cell.angle_gamma   90.00
#
_symmetry.space_group_name_H-M   'P 1'
#
loop_
_entity.id
_entity.type
_entity.pdbx_description
1 polymer ?
#
loop_
_entity_poly.entity_id
_entity_poly.type
_entity_poly.pdbx_seq_one_letter_code
_entity_poly.pdbx_strand_id
1 'polypeptide(L)'
;LYKQLVDKRTTLQTLLNSKIKRLLTHTKYSFYTQGGKCGRMLAKALQQNTQRTYITTIKSKDGTRTHLIPAILKEFHAFYTNLYNLRQTPPRPEEITHFLSNRITQTIPTN
;
A
#
# COMPACT_ATOMS: atom_id res chain seq x y z
N LEU A 1 45.10 5.93 -15.75
CA LEU A 1 44.04 5.23 -15.01
C LEU A 1 42.75 6.05 -14.87
N TYR A 2 42.79 7.24 -14.27
CA TYR A 2 41.60 8.11 -14.12
C TYR A 2 40.92 8.46 -15.46
N LYS A 3 41.70 8.87 -16.47
CA LYS A 3 41.18 9.17 -17.82
C LYS A 3 40.45 7.99 -18.46
N GLN A 4 41.03 6.78 -18.38
CA GLN A 4 40.41 5.56 -18.88
C GLN A 4 39.11 5.19 -18.16
N LEU A 5 38.99 5.48 -16.86
CA LEU A 5 37.74 5.29 -16.11
C LEU A 5 36.65 6.27 -16.55
N VAL A 6 37.01 7.54 -16.76
CA VAL A 6 36.09 8.55 -17.30
C VAL A 6 35.61 8.17 -18.69
N ASP A 7 36.52 7.72 -19.56
CA ASP A 7 36.20 7.29 -20.94
C ASP A 7 35.28 6.04 -20.96
N LYS A 8 35.51 5.07 -20.06
CA LYS A 8 34.62 3.91 -19.92
C LYS A 8 33.25 4.29 -19.37
N ARG A 9 33.18 5.27 -18.47
CA ARG A 9 31.91 5.76 -17.92
C ARG A 9 31.09 6.50 -18.97
N THR A 10 31.72 7.35 -19.77
CA THR A 10 31.04 8.11 -20.83
C THR A 10 30.54 7.18 -21.93
N THR A 11 31.32 6.18 -22.34
CA THR A 11 30.90 5.17 -23.33
C THR A 11 29.73 4.31 -22.84
N LEU A 12 29.70 3.92 -21.56
CA LEU A 12 28.53 3.25 -20.99
C LEU A 12 27.30 4.16 -20.97
N GLN A 13 27.48 5.43 -20.61
CA GLN A 13 26.38 6.38 -20.55
C GLN A 13 25.78 6.67 -21.94
N THR A 14 26.61 6.79 -22.98
CA THR A 14 26.13 6.97 -24.35
C THR A 14 25.37 5.74 -24.86
N LEU A 15 25.87 4.53 -24.55
CA LEU A 15 25.21 3.28 -24.92
C LEU A 15 23.87 3.09 -24.17
N LEU A 16 23.83 3.47 -22.90
CA LEU A 16 22.61 3.42 -22.09
C LEU A 16 21.58 4.42 -22.62
N ASN A 17 22.02 5.64 -22.95
CA ASN A 17 21.18 6.66 -23.56
C ASN A 17 20.64 6.24 -24.94
N SER A 18 21.44 5.58 -25.78
CA SER A 18 20.99 5.10 -27.09
C SER A 18 19.94 3.99 -26.95
N LYS A 19 20.13 3.06 -26.01
CA LYS A 19 19.14 2.03 -25.67
C LYS A 19 17.84 2.64 -25.15
N ILE A 20 17.91 3.61 -24.24
CA ILE A 20 16.72 4.31 -23.71
C ILE A 20 15.97 5.00 -24.86
N LYS A 21 16.67 5.73 -25.72
CA LYS A 21 16.05 6.43 -26.87
C LYS A 21 15.35 5.44 -27.79
N ARG A 22 16.00 4.32 -28.15
CA ARG A 22 15.40 3.29 -28.99
C ARG A 22 14.15 2.69 -28.35
N LEU A 23 14.22 2.34 -27.07
CA LEU A 23 13.07 1.79 -26.35
C LEU A 23 11.92 2.80 -26.31
N LEU A 24 12.21 4.06 -25.98
CA LEU A 24 11.21 5.12 -25.91
C LEU A 24 10.52 5.35 -27.26
N THR A 25 11.27 5.37 -28.36
CA THR A 25 10.70 5.49 -29.71
C THR A 25 9.84 4.27 -30.06
N HIS A 26 10.31 3.06 -29.76
CA HIS A 26 9.54 1.83 -30.00
C HIS A 26 8.24 1.80 -29.18
N THR A 27 8.31 2.14 -27.90
CA THR A 27 7.15 2.23 -27.02
C THR A 27 6.18 3.29 -27.53
N LYS A 28 6.65 4.47 -27.93
CA LYS A 28 5.80 5.50 -28.55
C LYS A 28 5.15 4.97 -29.82
N TYR A 29 5.92 4.44 -30.77
CA TYR A 29 5.35 3.88 -31.99
C TYR A 29 4.27 2.84 -31.67
N SER A 30 4.58 1.82 -30.88
CA SER A 30 3.61 0.79 -30.47
C SER A 30 2.36 1.38 -29.80
N PHE A 31 2.51 2.35 -28.88
CA PHE A 31 1.37 2.96 -28.20
C PHE A 31 0.47 3.82 -29.11
N TYR A 32 1.06 4.54 -30.05
CA TYR A 32 0.37 5.55 -30.85
C TYR A 32 -0.13 5.03 -32.19
N THR A 33 0.59 4.12 -32.85
CA THR A 33 0.25 3.63 -34.20
C THR A 33 -0.50 2.31 -34.18
N GLN A 34 -0.14 1.38 -33.30
CA GLN A 34 -0.70 0.02 -33.29
C GLN A 34 -1.58 -0.27 -32.06
N GLY A 35 -1.41 0.48 -30.98
CA GLY A 35 -1.80 0.05 -29.64
C GLY A 35 -3.01 0.75 -29.02
N GLY A 36 -3.86 1.42 -29.80
CA GLY A 36 -5.10 2.02 -29.30
C GLY A 36 -4.90 2.89 -28.06
N LYS A 37 -4.08 3.95 -28.16
CA LYS A 37 -3.68 4.84 -27.05
C LYS A 37 -4.81 5.15 -26.08
N CYS A 38 -5.96 5.57 -26.60
CA CYS A 38 -7.12 5.93 -25.79
C CYS A 38 -7.69 4.73 -25.02
N GLY A 39 -7.74 3.55 -25.63
CA GLY A 39 -8.19 2.31 -24.99
C GLY A 39 -7.26 1.87 -23.85
N ARG A 40 -5.94 1.94 -24.06
CA ARG A 40 -4.96 1.67 -23.00
C ARG A 40 -5.01 2.69 -21.88
N MET A 41 -5.18 3.97 -22.22
CA MET A 41 -5.36 5.04 -21.24
C MET A 41 -6.62 4.82 -20.42
N LEU A 42 -7.73 4.45 -21.06
CA LEU A 42 -8.99 4.12 -20.41
C LEU A 42 -8.83 2.89 -19.50
N ALA A 43 -8.24 1.80 -19.99
CA ALA A 43 -8.00 0.59 -19.18
C ALA A 43 -7.16 0.91 -17.93
N LYS A 44 -6.12 1.74 -18.07
CA LYS A 44 -5.30 2.19 -16.95
C LYS A 44 -6.07 3.07 -15.98
N ALA A 45 -6.87 4.01 -16.49
CA ALA A 45 -7.72 4.87 -15.66
C ALA A 45 -8.76 4.05 -14.90
N LEU A 46 -9.40 3.08 -15.55
CA LEU A 46 -10.34 2.15 -14.93
C LEU A 46 -9.65 1.33 -13.84
N GLN A 47 -8.48 0.73 -14.12
CA GLN A 47 -7.72 -0.02 -13.13
C GLN A 47 -7.39 0.83 -11.89
N GLN A 48 -6.90 2.05 -12.09
CA GLN A 48 -6.60 2.98 -10.99
C GLN A 48 -7.85 3.36 -10.21
N ASN A 49 -8.97 3.63 -10.89
CA ASN A 49 -10.23 3.94 -10.24
C ASN A 49 -10.74 2.75 -9.42
N THR A 50 -10.70 1.53 -9.97
CA THR A 50 -11.06 0.30 -9.25
C THR A 50 -10.22 0.11 -8.00
N GLN A 51 -8.91 0.36 -8.07
CA GLN A 51 -8.01 0.25 -6.91
C GLN A 51 -8.23 1.33 -5.85
N ARG A 52 -8.72 2.51 -6.23
CA ARG A 52 -9.05 3.59 -5.29
C ARG A 52 -10.39 3.36 -4.61
N THR A 53 -11.38 2.84 -5.35
CA THR A 53 -12.74 2.68 -4.86
C THR A 53 -12.93 1.38 -4.09
N TYR A 54 -12.20 0.32 -4.46
CA TYR A 54 -12.44 -1.02 -3.92
C TYR A 54 -11.17 -1.68 -3.40
N ILE A 55 -11.33 -2.44 -2.32
CA ILE A 55 -10.31 -3.36 -1.82
C ILE A 55 -10.35 -4.62 -2.69
N THR A 56 -9.45 -4.68 -3.67
CA THR A 56 -9.38 -5.78 -4.65
C THR A 56 -8.53 -6.95 -4.17
N THR A 57 -7.73 -6.77 -3.13
CA THR A 57 -6.84 -7.79 -2.58
C THR A 57 -6.53 -7.48 -1.13
N ILE A 58 -6.48 -8.52 -0.29
CA ILE A 58 -5.93 -8.43 1.06
C ILE A 58 -4.84 -9.48 1.27
N LYS A 59 -3.96 -9.22 2.24
CA LYS A 59 -2.99 -10.18 2.73
C LYS A 59 -3.48 -10.68 4.09
N SER A 60 -3.72 -11.98 4.21
CA SER A 60 -4.10 -12.59 5.49
C SER A 60 -2.88 -12.73 6.42
N LYS A 61 -3.12 -13.08 7.68
CA LYS A 61 -2.08 -13.26 8.72
C LYS A 61 -1.04 -14.31 8.34
N ASP A 62 -1.45 -15.35 7.60
CA ASP A 62 -0.57 -16.41 7.11
C ASP A 62 0.30 -15.98 5.92
N GLY A 63 0.19 -14.72 5.49
CA GLY A 63 0.95 -14.15 4.40
C GLY A 63 0.37 -14.40 3.01
N THR A 64 -0.68 -15.20 2.91
CA THR A 64 -1.41 -15.50 1.66
C THR A 64 -2.18 -14.27 1.17
N ARG A 65 -2.27 -14.11 -0.15
CA ARG A 65 -3.04 -13.04 -0.80
C ARG A 65 -4.35 -13.58 -1.34
N THR A 66 -5.43 -12.88 -1.05
CA THR A 66 -6.77 -13.29 -1.48
C THR A 66 -7.43 -12.18 -2.29
N HIS A 67 -7.99 -12.57 -3.44
CA HIS A 67 -8.68 -11.67 -4.39
C HIS A 67 -10.20 -11.87 -4.40
N LEU A 68 -10.70 -12.93 -3.75
CA LEU A 68 -12.12 -13.26 -3.71
C LEU A 68 -12.86 -12.37 -2.71
N ILE A 69 -13.87 -11.65 -3.17
CA ILE A 69 -14.68 -10.74 -2.34
C ILE A 69 -15.26 -11.42 -1.10
N PRO A 70 -15.88 -12.64 -1.18
CA PRO A 70 -16.43 -13.29 0.00
C PRO A 70 -15.37 -13.59 1.08
N ALA A 71 -14.17 -13.98 0.65
CA ALA A 71 -13.07 -14.26 1.56
C ALA A 71 -12.49 -12.98 2.17
N ILE A 72 -12.43 -11.89 1.41
CA ILE A 72 -12.04 -10.56 1.90
C ILE A 72 -12.99 -10.10 3.01
N LEU A 73 -14.30 -10.17 2.75
CA LEU A 73 -15.33 -9.78 3.73
C LEU A 73 -15.26 -10.62 5.01
N LYS A 74 -15.06 -11.94 4.87
CA LYS A 74 -14.90 -12.85 6.02
C LYS A 74 -13.71 -12.45 6.89
N GLU A 75 -12.58 -12.11 6.27
CA GLU A 75 -11.37 -11.69 6.99
C GLU A 75 -11.59 -10.37 7.73
N PHE A 76 -12.21 -9.38 7.07
CA PHE A 76 -12.56 -8.10 7.72
C PHE A 76 -13.53 -8.31 8.88
N HIS A 77 -14.56 -9.13 8.70
CA HIS A 77 -15.51 -9.47 9.76
C HIS A 77 -14.78 -10.08 10.95
N ALA A 78 -13.98 -11.14 10.72
CA ALA A 78 -13.22 -11.79 11.78
C ALA A 78 -12.25 -10.82 12.49
N PHE A 79 -11.59 -9.93 11.75
CA PHE A 79 -10.71 -8.92 12.31
C PHE A 79 -11.46 -7.99 13.27
N TYR A 80 -12.57 -7.38 12.85
CA TYR A 80 -13.33 -6.45 13.68
C TYR A 80 -14.06 -7.14 14.83
N THR A 81 -14.59 -8.35 14.61
CA THR A 81 -15.15 -9.18 15.70
C THR A 81 -14.11 -9.38 16.79
N ASN A 82 -12.88 -9.74 16.44
CA ASN A 82 -11.81 -9.92 17.43
C ASN A 82 -11.39 -8.61 18.09
N LEU A 83 -11.34 -7.50 17.34
CA LEU A 83 -10.94 -6.19 17.85
C LEU A 83 -11.93 -5.65 18.90
N TYR A 84 -13.23 -5.81 18.66
CA TYR A 84 -14.25 -5.31 19.57
C TYR A 84 -14.65 -6.33 20.65
N ASN A 85 -14.32 -7.62 20.49
CA ASN A 85 -14.55 -8.66 21.51
C ASN A 85 -13.36 -8.87 22.46
N LEU A 86 -12.38 -7.95 22.51
CA LEU A 86 -11.20 -8.06 23.37
C LEU A 86 -11.52 -8.15 24.88
N ARG A 87 -12.74 -7.78 25.31
CA ARG A 87 -13.23 -7.98 26.69
C ARG A 87 -14.66 -8.50 26.68
N GLN A 88 -14.81 -9.81 26.60
CA GLN A 88 -16.10 -10.46 26.93
C GLN A 88 -16.32 -10.57 28.43
N THR A 89 -15.27 -10.38 29.26
CA THR A 89 -15.43 -10.22 30.70
C THR A 89 -15.66 -8.74 31.02
N PRO A 90 -16.81 -8.36 31.60
CA PRO A 90 -16.96 -7.02 32.16
C PRO A 90 -15.82 -6.79 33.15
N PRO A 91 -15.19 -5.60 33.16
CA PRO A 91 -14.14 -5.29 34.12
C PRO A 91 -14.66 -5.53 35.53
N ARG A 92 -13.88 -6.25 36.35
CA ARG A 92 -14.28 -6.50 37.74
C ARG A 92 -14.46 -5.14 38.43
N PRO A 93 -15.45 -5.01 39.33
CA PRO A 93 -15.68 -3.75 40.05
C PRO A 93 -14.41 -3.18 40.69
N GLU A 94 -13.52 -4.07 41.14
CA GLU A 94 -12.21 -3.76 41.74
C GLU A 94 -11.23 -3.08 40.77
N GLU A 95 -11.23 -3.44 39.48
CA GLU A 95 -10.38 -2.81 38.47
C GLU A 95 -10.86 -1.40 38.14
N ILE A 96 -12.19 -1.21 38.16
CA ILE A 96 -12.83 0.09 37.93
C ILE A 96 -12.54 1.02 39.11
N THR A 97 -12.69 0.56 40.35
CA THR A 97 -12.38 1.36 41.54
C THR A 97 -10.89 1.70 41.63
N HIS A 98 -9.99 0.78 41.27
CA HIS A 98 -8.56 1.05 41.17
C HIS A 98 -8.24 2.09 40.07
N PHE A 99 -8.87 2.01 38.90
CA PHE A 99 -8.69 2.99 37.84
C PHE A 99 -9.18 4.39 38.22
N LEU A 100 -10.36 4.48 38.84
CA LEU A 100 -10.96 5.75 39.26
C LEU A 100 -10.16 6.39 40.40
N SER A 101 -9.73 5.63 41.41
CA SER A 101 -8.90 6.14 42.50
C SER A 101 -7.53 6.65 42.04
N ASN A 102 -6.92 6.00 41.05
CA ASN A 102 -5.64 6.44 40.47
C ASN A 102 -5.77 7.71 39.60
N ARG A 103 -6.98 8.08 39.17
CA ARG A 103 -7.27 9.34 38.45
C ARG A 103 -7.64 10.49 39.38
N ILE A 104 -8.23 10.19 40.54
CA ILE A 104 -8.63 11.21 41.54
C ILE A 104 -7.40 11.73 42.32
N THR A 105 -6.32 10.96 42.42
CA THR A 105 -5.05 11.41 43.04
C THR A 105 -4.26 12.40 42.18
N GLN A 106 -4.58 12.52 40.88
CA GLN A 106 -4.10 13.61 40.02
C GLN A 106 -5.02 14.82 40.14
N THR A 107 -5.12 15.38 41.35
CA THR A 107 -5.75 16.71 41.52
C THR A 107 -4.85 17.75 40.85
N ILE A 108 -5.46 18.58 40.01
CA ILE A 108 -4.83 19.76 39.39
C ILE A 108 -4.42 20.69 40.53
N PRO A 109 -3.16 21.15 40.63
CA PRO A 109 -2.78 22.11 41.66
C PRO A 109 -3.56 23.40 41.43
N THR A 110 -4.48 23.70 42.35
CA THR A 110 -5.15 25.00 42.44
C THR A 110 -4.14 26.01 42.99
N ASN A 111 -3.74 26.96 42.15
CA ASN A 111 -3.14 28.23 42.60
C ASN A 111 -4.19 29.06 43.36
#